data_AF-A0A6C0AC08-F1
#
_entry.id   AF-A0A6C0AC08-F1
#
_cell.length_a   1.000
_cell.length_b   1.000
_cell.length_c   1.000
_cell.angle_alpha   90.00
_cell.angle_beta   90.00
_cell.angle_gamma   90.00
#
_symmetry.space_group_name_H-M   'P 1'
#
loop_
_entity.id
_entity.type
_entity.pdbx_description
1 polymer ?
#
loop_
_entity_poly.entity_id
_entity_poly.type
_entity_poly.pdbx_seq_one_letter_code
_entity_poly.pdbx_strand_id
1 'polypeptide(L)'
;MNNIDANNRKSKALNQKLYVIEKNIQNKFRTDFVVIGSTGNIYTVSIKSEPECSCPDNSINRFRCKHIYFCLLKLMKVDSEDVDEEFYTNLELEYMFVSQPKELINRASQNNIDKYINFKKGIIHTEVKKRFHYDDLCGICLDQLYEHESLDYCKYKCGKCVHAKCMEIMIKHNKNNHKTVKCIYCNQEWNKKKILNSKYINIS
;
A
#
# COMPACT_ATOMS: atom_id res chain seq x y z
N MET A 1 -0.66 -28.30 -9.69
CA MET A 1 -0.56 -27.53 -8.42
C MET A 1 -1.17 -28.41 -7.34
N ASN A 2 -0.48 -28.70 -6.23
CA ASN A 2 -0.98 -29.68 -5.25
C ASN A 2 -2.25 -29.17 -4.56
N ASN A 3 -3.34 -29.96 -4.58
CA ASN A 3 -4.65 -29.64 -3.99
C ASN A 3 -4.57 -29.15 -2.53
N ILE A 4 -3.54 -29.56 -1.80
CA ILE A 4 -3.29 -29.17 -0.40
C ILE A 4 -3.07 -27.65 -0.26
N ASP A 5 -2.38 -27.00 -1.21
CA ASP A 5 -2.06 -25.57 -1.12
C ASP A 5 -3.27 -24.68 -1.50
N ALA A 6 -4.07 -25.11 -2.48
CA ALA A 6 -5.33 -24.44 -2.81
C ALA A 6 -6.31 -24.45 -1.63
N ASN A 7 -6.50 -25.61 -0.98
CA ASN A 7 -7.36 -25.75 0.20
C ASN A 7 -6.88 -24.88 1.38
N ASN A 8 -5.57 -24.77 1.59
CA ASN A 8 -5.01 -23.86 2.60
C ASN A 8 -5.38 -22.39 2.32
N ARG A 9 -5.33 -21.95 1.06
CA ARG A 9 -5.67 -20.58 0.69
C ARG A 9 -7.16 -20.29 0.78
N LYS A 10 -8.02 -21.25 0.42
CA LYS A 10 -9.48 -21.19 0.69
C LYS A 10 -9.75 -21.06 2.19
N SER A 11 -9.13 -21.91 3.01
CA SER A 11 -9.26 -21.84 4.48
C SER A 11 -8.81 -20.48 5.02
N LYS A 12 -7.69 -19.93 4.54
CA LYS A 12 -7.25 -18.58 4.92
C LYS A 12 -8.24 -17.50 4.51
N ALA A 13 -8.85 -17.60 3.33
CA ALA A 13 -9.87 -16.65 2.87
C ALA A 13 -11.13 -16.65 3.77
N LEU A 14 -11.52 -17.83 4.24
CA LEU A 14 -12.68 -18.02 5.11
C LEU A 14 -12.40 -17.60 6.56
N ASN A 15 -11.21 -17.88 7.08
CA ASN A 15 -10.92 -17.76 8.51
C ASN A 15 -10.12 -16.50 8.90
N GLN A 16 -9.33 -15.93 7.99
CA GLN A 16 -8.56 -14.71 8.30
C GLN A 16 -9.44 -13.46 8.16
N LYS A 17 -9.10 -12.45 8.98
CA LYS A 17 -9.71 -11.11 8.92
C LYS A 17 -9.21 -10.39 7.67
N LEU A 18 -10.04 -10.40 6.64
CA LEU A 18 -9.85 -9.68 5.37
C LEU A 18 -11.01 -8.71 5.20
N TYR A 19 -10.72 -7.51 4.71
CA TYR A 19 -11.70 -6.42 4.64
C TYR A 19 -11.72 -5.80 3.25
N VAL A 20 -12.91 -5.43 2.79
CA VAL A 20 -13.06 -4.62 1.57
C VAL A 20 -13.19 -3.16 1.99
N ILE A 21 -12.39 -2.29 1.40
CA ILE A 21 -12.42 -0.85 1.68
C ILE A 21 -12.95 -0.02 0.51
N GLU A 22 -12.86 -0.55 -0.71
CA GLU A 22 -13.37 0.11 -1.89
C GLU A 22 -13.86 -0.91 -2.91
N LYS A 23 -14.96 -0.58 -3.60
CA LYS A 23 -15.52 -1.31 -4.74
C LYS A 23 -15.59 -0.36 -5.92
N ASN A 24 -14.93 -0.71 -7.01
CA ASN A 24 -14.86 0.05 -8.23
C ASN A 24 -15.42 -0.78 -9.39
N ILE A 25 -16.65 -0.49 -9.79
CA ILE A 25 -17.29 -1.11 -10.95
C ILE A 25 -16.65 -0.52 -12.20
N GLN A 26 -15.95 -1.34 -12.99
CA GLN A 26 -15.31 -0.88 -14.23
C GLN A 26 -16.28 -1.00 -15.41
N ASN A 27 -16.95 -2.14 -15.51
CA ASN A 27 -18.00 -2.42 -16.49
C ASN A 27 -18.84 -3.62 -16.02
N LYS A 28 -19.77 -4.10 -16.87
CA LYS A 28 -20.68 -5.21 -16.57
C LYS A 28 -19.98 -6.52 -16.19
N PHE A 29 -18.75 -6.73 -16.65
CA PHE A 29 -17.98 -7.97 -16.52
C PHE A 29 -16.71 -7.79 -15.68
N ARG A 30 -16.52 -6.63 -15.04
CA ARG A 30 -15.34 -6.36 -14.22
C ARG A 30 -15.65 -5.44 -13.06
N THR A 31 -15.35 -5.93 -11.86
CA THR A 31 -15.34 -5.13 -10.63
C THR A 31 -14.01 -5.29 -9.91
N ASP A 32 -13.40 -4.16 -9.57
CA ASP A 32 -12.16 -4.11 -8.81
C ASP A 32 -12.47 -3.84 -7.34
N PHE A 33 -11.92 -4.65 -6.44
CA PHE A 33 -12.05 -4.54 -5.00
C PHE A 33 -10.70 -4.21 -4.39
N VAL A 34 -10.68 -3.25 -3.47
CA VAL A 34 -9.50 -2.99 -2.65
C VAL A 34 -9.65 -3.74 -1.34
N VAL A 35 -8.71 -4.65 -1.09
CA VAL A 35 -8.75 -5.63 0.00
C VAL A 35 -7.58 -5.42 0.94
N ILE A 36 -7.86 -5.32 2.24
CA ILE A 36 -6.85 -5.31 3.29
C ILE A 36 -6.63 -6.74 3.78
N GLY A 37 -5.38 -7.19 3.68
CA GLY A 37 -4.88 -8.44 4.21
C GLY A 37 -4.78 -8.46 5.73
N SER A 38 -4.66 -9.66 6.31
CA SER A 38 -4.54 -9.87 7.76
C SER A 38 -3.37 -9.15 8.42
N THR A 39 -2.32 -8.82 7.65
CA THR A 39 -1.13 -8.08 8.10
C THR A 39 -1.21 -6.58 7.83
N GLY A 40 -2.37 -6.06 7.38
CA GLY A 40 -2.52 -4.67 7.00
C GLY A 40 -1.98 -4.33 5.60
N ASN A 41 -1.60 -5.30 4.78
CA ASN A 41 -1.23 -5.02 3.39
C ASN A 41 -2.47 -4.81 2.52
N ILE A 42 -2.43 -3.84 1.63
CA ILE A 42 -3.51 -3.52 0.69
C ILE A 42 -3.22 -4.14 -0.67
N TYR A 43 -4.21 -4.84 -1.22
CA TYR A 43 -4.17 -5.44 -2.54
C TYR A 43 -5.42 -5.10 -3.34
N THR A 44 -5.27 -4.97 -4.66
CA THR A 44 -6.41 -4.88 -5.58
C THR A 44 -6.73 -6.28 -6.07
N VAL A 45 -8.01 -6.67 -5.98
CA VAL A 45 -8.57 -7.91 -6.52
C VAL A 45 -9.55 -7.54 -7.62
N SER A 46 -9.30 -7.98 -8.84
CA SER A 46 -10.21 -7.76 -9.96
C SER A 46 -10.97 -9.04 -10.24
N ILE A 47 -12.29 -9.01 -10.04
CA ILE A 47 -13.19 -10.07 -10.47
C ILE A 47 -13.61 -9.76 -11.90
N LYS A 48 -13.19 -10.62 -12.82
CA LYS A 48 -13.41 -10.62 -14.26
C LYS A 48 -13.31 -12.08 -14.74
N SER A 49 -13.36 -12.31 -16.06
CA SER A 49 -13.32 -13.67 -16.61
C SER A 49 -12.18 -14.51 -16.02
N GLU A 50 -10.94 -14.02 -16.05
CA GLU A 50 -9.84 -14.58 -15.24
C GLU A 50 -9.58 -13.68 -14.03
N PRO A 51 -9.94 -14.08 -12.79
CA PRO A 51 -9.71 -13.27 -11.61
C PRO A 51 -8.24 -13.00 -11.35
N GLU A 52 -7.91 -11.79 -10.94
CA GLU A 52 -6.52 -11.41 -10.65
C GLU A 52 -6.40 -10.65 -9.33
N CYS A 53 -5.20 -10.71 -8.74
CA CYS A 53 -4.85 -9.96 -7.56
C CYS A 53 -3.43 -9.40 -7.64
N SER A 54 -3.22 -8.19 -7.11
CA SER A 54 -1.91 -7.53 -7.05
C SER A 54 -0.95 -8.12 -6.01
N CYS A 55 -1.39 -9.09 -5.20
CA CYS A 55 -0.53 -9.75 -4.21
C CYS A 55 0.54 -10.65 -4.87
N PRO A 56 1.66 -10.94 -4.20
CA PRO A 56 2.73 -11.77 -4.75
C PRO A 56 2.27 -13.16 -5.20
N ASP A 57 1.39 -13.82 -4.44
CA ASP A 57 0.86 -15.15 -4.76
C ASP A 57 0.26 -15.23 -6.16
N ASN A 58 -0.49 -14.18 -6.57
CA ASN A 58 -1.11 -14.16 -7.89
C ASN A 58 -0.25 -13.45 -8.92
N SER A 59 0.33 -12.30 -8.59
CA SER A 59 1.07 -11.49 -9.57
C SER A 59 2.41 -12.11 -10.00
N ILE A 60 3.05 -12.89 -9.13
CA ILE A 60 4.33 -13.56 -9.41
C ILE A 60 4.09 -15.02 -9.75
N ASN A 61 3.39 -15.75 -8.86
CA ASN A 61 3.25 -17.20 -9.00
C ASN A 61 2.05 -17.62 -9.86
N ARG A 62 1.22 -16.65 -10.30
CA ARG A 62 -0.02 -16.91 -11.08
C ARG A 62 -0.99 -17.85 -10.39
N PHE A 63 -0.94 -17.88 -9.07
CA PHE A 63 -1.80 -18.72 -8.29
C PHE A 63 -3.01 -17.96 -7.75
N ARG A 64 -4.18 -18.61 -7.77
CA ARG A 64 -5.34 -18.10 -7.04
C ARG A 64 -5.00 -17.97 -5.56
N CYS A 65 -5.01 -16.72 -5.09
CA CYS A 65 -4.59 -16.37 -3.75
C CYS A 65 -5.80 -16.33 -2.80
N LYS A 66 -5.52 -16.24 -1.49
CA LYS A 66 -6.57 -16.10 -0.48
C LYS A 66 -7.46 -14.86 -0.68
N HIS A 67 -6.96 -13.79 -1.31
CA HIS A 67 -7.75 -12.58 -1.55
C HIS A 67 -8.77 -12.77 -2.68
N ILE A 68 -8.42 -13.53 -3.73
CA ILE A 68 -9.36 -13.92 -4.80
C ILE A 68 -10.44 -14.83 -4.22
N TYR A 69 -10.04 -15.88 -3.50
CA TYR A 69 -10.99 -16.77 -2.82
C TYR A 69 -11.90 -16.02 -1.85
N PHE A 70 -11.38 -15.01 -1.14
CA PHE A 70 -12.18 -14.18 -0.26
C PHE A 70 -13.27 -13.44 -1.02
N CYS A 71 -12.93 -12.81 -2.16
CA CYS A 71 -13.92 -12.13 -2.99
C CYS A 71 -14.95 -13.11 -3.56
N LEU A 72 -14.52 -14.25 -4.12
CA LEU A 72 -15.43 -15.22 -4.72
C LEU A 72 -16.37 -15.86 -3.68
N LEU A 73 -15.83 -16.39 -2.59
CA LEU A 73 -16.62 -17.12 -1.58
C LEU A 73 -17.48 -16.19 -0.71
N LYS A 74 -16.92 -15.06 -0.26
CA LYS A 74 -17.62 -14.20 0.71
C LYS A 74 -18.42 -13.07 0.08
N LEU A 75 -17.94 -12.48 -1.02
CA LEU A 75 -18.60 -11.34 -1.66
C LEU A 75 -19.51 -11.77 -2.79
N MET A 76 -19.03 -12.64 -3.68
CA MET A 76 -19.76 -13.10 -4.87
C MET A 76 -20.63 -14.33 -4.60
N LYS A 77 -20.40 -15.02 -3.46
CA LYS A 77 -21.12 -16.24 -3.05
C LYS A 77 -21.02 -17.37 -4.08
N VAL A 78 -19.88 -17.47 -4.75
CA VAL A 78 -19.57 -18.60 -5.64
C VAL A 78 -19.51 -19.87 -4.81
N ASP A 79 -20.16 -20.93 -5.30
CA ASP A 79 -20.17 -22.22 -4.65
C ASP A 79 -18.77 -22.84 -4.58
N SER A 80 -18.53 -23.68 -3.58
CA SER A 80 -17.20 -24.27 -3.34
C SER A 80 -16.73 -25.19 -4.46
N GLU A 81 -17.66 -25.68 -5.28
CA GLU A 81 -17.41 -26.52 -6.46
C GLU A 81 -16.87 -25.66 -7.62
N ASP A 82 -17.41 -24.48 -7.84
CA ASP A 82 -17.04 -23.59 -8.96
C ASP A 82 -15.95 -22.56 -8.62
N VAL A 83 -15.58 -22.45 -7.34
CA VAL A 83 -14.61 -21.42 -6.89
C VAL A 83 -13.19 -21.61 -7.44
N ASP A 84 -12.87 -22.80 -7.97
CA ASP A 84 -11.58 -23.10 -8.58
C ASP A 84 -11.56 -22.95 -10.10
N GLU A 85 -12.71 -22.65 -10.72
CA GLU A 85 -12.79 -22.41 -12.16
C GLU A 85 -11.81 -21.32 -12.58
N GLU A 86 -11.01 -21.63 -13.59
CA GLU A 86 -9.97 -20.72 -14.10
C GLU A 86 -10.60 -19.49 -14.73
N PHE A 87 -11.69 -19.70 -15.46
CA PHE A 87 -12.45 -18.67 -16.16
C PHE A 87 -13.92 -18.67 -15.75
N TYR A 88 -14.48 -17.48 -15.58
CA TYR A 88 -15.92 -17.26 -15.46
C TYR A 88 -16.44 -16.60 -16.74
N THR A 89 -17.60 -17.06 -17.19
CA THR A 89 -18.35 -16.51 -18.31
C THR A 89 -18.97 -15.16 -17.95
N ASN A 90 -19.35 -14.40 -18.97
CA ASN A 90 -20.07 -13.14 -18.79
C ASN A 90 -21.37 -13.31 -18.01
N LEU A 91 -22.10 -14.41 -18.23
CA LEU A 91 -23.35 -14.70 -17.54
C LEU A 91 -23.13 -14.96 -16.05
N GLU A 92 -22.11 -15.75 -15.70
CA GLU A 92 -21.74 -16.01 -14.31
C GLU A 92 -21.28 -14.73 -13.61
N LEU A 93 -20.46 -13.90 -14.27
CA LEU A 93 -20.01 -12.62 -13.72
C LEU A 93 -21.18 -11.66 -13.47
N GLU A 94 -22.13 -11.57 -14.40
CA GLU A 94 -23.35 -10.79 -14.20
C GLU A 94 -24.14 -11.30 -12.99
N TYR A 95 -24.32 -12.62 -12.87
CA TYR A 95 -25.02 -13.22 -11.74
C TYR A 95 -24.30 -12.95 -10.41
N MET A 96 -22.97 -13.08 -10.37
CA MET A 96 -22.15 -12.78 -9.21
C MET A 96 -22.29 -11.32 -8.75
N PHE A 97 -22.30 -10.37 -9.70
CA PHE A 97 -22.39 -8.95 -9.36
C PHE A 97 -23.80 -8.50 -8.97
N VAL A 98 -24.85 -9.13 -9.51
CA VAL A 98 -26.25 -8.88 -9.13
C VAL A 98 -26.55 -9.48 -7.75
N SER A 99 -26.04 -10.67 -7.48
CA SER A 99 -26.28 -11.40 -6.23
C SER A 99 -25.44 -10.88 -5.05
N GLN A 100 -24.56 -9.91 -5.30
CA GLN A 100 -23.72 -9.31 -4.26
C GLN A 100 -24.58 -8.60 -3.19
N PRO A 101 -24.25 -8.76 -1.89
CA PRO A 101 -24.87 -7.96 -0.84
C PRO A 101 -24.73 -6.45 -1.10
N LYS A 102 -25.84 -5.70 -1.01
CA LYS A 102 -25.86 -4.24 -1.22
C LYS A 102 -24.96 -3.49 -0.24
N GLU A 103 -24.81 -4.02 0.97
CA GLU A 103 -23.86 -3.51 1.95
C GLU A 103 -22.66 -4.45 2.03
N LEU A 104 -21.45 -3.90 1.84
CA LEU A 104 -20.22 -4.65 2.07
C LEU A 104 -20.06 -4.87 3.58
N ILE A 105 -20.39 -6.07 4.05
CA ILE A 105 -20.56 -6.44 5.47
C ILE A 105 -19.22 -6.43 6.25
N ASN A 106 -18.08 -6.48 5.55
CA ASN A 106 -16.74 -6.46 6.17
C ASN A 106 -16.02 -5.13 5.95
N ARG A 107 -16.55 -4.05 6.51
CA ARG A 107 -15.84 -2.76 6.55
C ARG A 107 -14.64 -2.90 7.49
N ALA A 108 -13.46 -2.51 7.01
CA ALA A 108 -12.29 -2.36 7.86
C ALA A 108 -12.59 -1.34 8.98
N SER A 109 -11.80 -1.34 10.06
CA SER A 109 -11.89 -0.30 11.08
C SER A 109 -11.73 1.10 10.46
N GLN A 110 -12.37 2.11 11.05
CA GLN A 110 -12.27 3.50 10.57
C GLN A 110 -10.80 3.93 10.41
N ASN A 111 -9.93 3.54 11.34
CA ASN A 111 -8.49 3.77 11.27
C ASN A 111 -7.82 3.20 10.00
N ASN A 112 -8.21 2.00 9.56
CA ASN A 112 -7.66 1.39 8.36
C ASN A 112 -8.19 2.06 7.09
N ILE A 113 -9.45 2.50 7.12
CA ILE A 113 -10.07 3.28 6.04
C ILE A 113 -9.37 4.63 5.93
N ASP A 114 -9.10 5.32 7.04
CA ASP A 114 -8.41 6.61 7.06
C ASP A 114 -6.97 6.50 6.56
N LYS A 115 -6.22 5.45 6.96
CA LYS A 115 -4.89 5.15 6.42
C LYS A 115 -4.93 4.93 4.90
N TYR A 116 -5.94 4.24 4.38
CA TYR A 116 -6.12 4.04 2.94
C TYR A 116 -6.56 5.31 2.19
N ILE A 117 -7.49 6.09 2.73
CA ILE A 117 -7.92 7.37 2.15
C ILE A 117 -6.72 8.33 2.06
N ASN A 118 -5.92 8.39 3.12
CA ASN A 118 -4.68 9.17 3.12
C ASN A 118 -3.71 8.66 2.05
N PHE A 119 -3.55 7.35 1.88
CA PHE A 119 -2.79 6.80 0.77
C PHE A 119 -3.30 7.25 -0.61
N LYS A 120 -4.59 7.08 -0.88
CA LYS A 120 -5.21 7.37 -2.19
C LYS A 120 -5.12 8.86 -2.55
N LYS A 121 -5.16 9.74 -1.54
CA LYS A 121 -4.95 11.19 -1.69
C LYS A 121 -3.48 11.58 -1.93
N GLY A 122 -2.54 10.62 -1.98
CA GLY A 122 -1.10 10.90 -2.05
C GLY A 122 -0.53 11.43 -0.72
N ILE A 123 -1.24 11.21 0.38
CA ILE A 123 -0.91 11.59 1.75
C ILE A 123 -0.45 10.35 2.54
N ILE A 124 0.31 9.44 1.91
CA ILE A 124 1.29 8.65 2.68
C ILE A 124 2.63 9.33 2.52
N HIS A 125 2.86 10.26 3.44
CA HIS A 125 4.17 10.71 3.86
C HIS A 125 4.25 10.39 5.35
N THR A 126 4.76 9.21 5.71
CA THR A 126 5.41 9.15 7.00
C THR A 126 6.74 9.84 6.80
N GLU A 127 6.85 11.10 7.24
CA GLU A 127 8.18 11.64 7.52
C GLU A 127 8.89 10.57 8.35
N VAL A 128 10.03 10.06 7.87
CA VAL A 128 10.80 9.10 8.67
C VAL A 128 11.13 9.78 10.00
N LYS A 129 11.10 9.06 11.11
CA LYS A 129 11.37 9.70 12.42
C LYS A 129 12.71 10.43 12.39
N LYS A 130 12.73 11.66 12.92
CA LYS A 130 13.96 12.42 13.21
C LYS A 130 14.90 11.52 14.03
N ARG A 131 16.14 11.38 13.57
CA ARG A 131 17.22 10.64 14.26
C ARG A 131 18.26 11.65 14.70
N PHE A 132 18.49 11.70 16.01
CA PHE A 132 19.43 12.59 16.65
C PHE A 132 20.16 11.81 17.75
N HIS A 133 21.49 11.91 17.74
CA HIS A 133 22.37 11.47 18.81
C HIS A 133 23.18 12.65 19.33
N TYR A 134 23.57 12.61 20.61
CA TYR A 134 24.25 13.73 21.28
C TYR A 134 25.64 14.03 20.67
N ASP A 135 26.22 13.08 19.95
CA ASP A 135 27.50 13.13 19.26
C ASP A 135 27.38 13.36 17.74
N ASP A 136 26.16 13.60 17.22
CA ASP A 136 25.97 13.87 15.80
C ASP A 136 26.56 15.24 15.40
N LEU A 137 27.29 15.25 14.29
CA LEU A 137 27.76 16.46 13.62
C LEU A 137 26.85 16.82 12.45
N CYS A 138 26.64 18.12 12.23
CA CYS A 138 26.01 18.64 11.03
C CYS A 138 26.90 18.37 9.83
N GLY A 139 26.55 17.45 8.93
CA GLY A 139 27.39 17.18 7.76
C GLY A 139 27.46 18.31 6.71
N ILE A 140 26.87 19.49 6.97
CA ILE A 140 27.00 20.69 6.12
C ILE A 140 28.11 21.62 6.64
N CYS A 141 28.10 21.96 7.94
CA CYS A 141 29.11 22.86 8.54
C CYS A 141 30.18 22.12 9.36
N LEU A 142 29.98 20.82 9.60
CA LEU A 142 30.83 19.94 10.41
C LEU A 142 30.86 20.25 11.92
N ASP A 143 29.95 21.10 12.41
CA ASP A 143 29.81 21.41 13.83
C ASP A 143 28.84 20.46 14.55
N GLN A 144 28.97 20.39 15.88
CA GLN A 144 28.10 19.63 16.77
C GLN A 144 26.63 20.05 16.62
N LEU A 145 25.72 19.07 16.64
CA LEU A 145 24.28 19.31 16.75
C LEU A 145 23.85 19.24 18.22
N TYR A 146 23.03 20.20 18.66
CA TYR A 146 22.40 20.16 19.98
C TYR A 146 20.87 20.09 19.90
N GLU A 147 20.25 19.42 20.88
CA GLU A 147 18.78 19.24 20.93
C GLU A 147 18.02 20.57 21.07
N HIS A 148 18.62 21.55 21.74
CA HIS A 148 18.04 22.88 21.96
C HIS A 148 18.15 23.80 20.74
N GLU A 149 18.86 23.39 19.69
CA GLU A 149 18.99 24.17 18.46
C GLU A 149 17.86 23.88 17.48
N SER A 150 17.67 24.79 16.53
CA SER A 150 16.76 24.57 15.41
C SER A 150 17.39 23.61 14.40
N LEU A 151 16.90 22.38 14.39
CA LEU A 151 17.36 21.31 13.49
C LEU A 151 16.30 20.99 12.43
N ASP A 152 16.74 20.82 11.18
CA ASP A 152 15.97 20.19 10.12
C ASP A 152 16.53 18.79 9.85
N TYR A 153 15.78 17.91 9.17
CA TYR A 153 16.18 16.51 9.01
C TYR A 153 15.66 15.88 7.71
N CYS A 154 16.29 14.77 7.31
CA CYS A 154 15.89 14.07 6.09
C CYS A 154 14.57 13.31 6.29
N LYS A 155 13.46 13.96 5.94
CA LYS A 155 12.07 13.46 6.08
C LYS A 155 11.72 12.24 5.23
N TYR A 156 12.43 11.99 4.14
CA TYR A 156 11.98 11.00 3.14
C TYR A 156 12.90 9.79 2.96
N LYS A 157 13.97 9.63 3.78
CA LYS A 157 14.83 8.44 3.72
C LYS A 157 15.57 8.11 5.02
N CYS A 158 16.53 8.92 5.48
CA CYS A 158 17.46 8.51 6.55
C CYS A 158 17.18 9.09 7.95
N GLY A 159 16.40 10.17 8.06
CA GLY A 159 16.06 10.79 9.35
C GLY A 159 17.18 11.60 10.02
N LYS A 160 18.41 11.59 9.49
CA LYS A 160 19.54 12.34 10.07
C LYS A 160 19.31 13.86 10.03
N CYS A 161 19.82 14.53 11.05
CA CYS A 161 19.65 15.97 11.28
C CYS A 161 20.79 16.81 10.67
N VAL A 162 20.47 18.09 10.44
CA VAL A 162 21.39 19.20 10.15
C VAL A 162 20.84 20.46 10.83
N HIS A 163 21.66 21.48 11.04
CA HIS A 163 21.13 22.78 11.45
C HIS A 163 20.13 23.31 10.42
N ALA A 164 18.98 23.80 10.87
CA ALA A 164 17.97 24.39 10.00
C ALA A 164 18.56 25.52 9.15
N LYS A 165 19.48 26.31 9.72
CA LYS A 165 20.17 27.39 9.02
C LYS A 165 21.08 26.88 7.90
N CYS A 166 21.85 25.83 8.15
CA CYS A 166 22.70 25.20 7.13
C CYS A 166 21.86 24.68 5.97
N MET A 167 20.71 24.08 6.27
CA MET A 167 19.78 23.60 5.26
C MET A 167 19.18 24.73 4.42
N GLU A 168 18.78 25.83 5.06
CA GLU A 168 18.28 27.04 4.40
C GLU A 168 19.30 27.60 3.39
N ILE A 169 20.58 27.68 3.79
CA ILE A 169 21.68 28.14 2.92
C ILE A 169 21.83 27.19 1.72
N MET A 170 21.85 25.88 1.95
CA MET A 170 21.98 24.88 0.89
C MET A 170 20.81 24.94 -0.09
N ILE A 171 19.59 25.18 0.38
CA ILE A 171 18.41 25.37 -0.47
C ILE A 171 18.56 26.61 -1.36
N LYS A 172 18.92 27.76 -0.77
CA LYS A 172 19.13 29.00 -1.53
C LYS A 172 20.22 28.85 -2.59
N HIS A 173 21.36 28.25 -2.24
CA HIS A 173 22.46 28.02 -3.16
C HIS A 173 22.07 27.12 -4.34
N ASN A 174 21.38 26.00 -4.10
CA ASN A 174 20.95 25.10 -5.18
C ASN A 174 19.88 25.73 -6.07
N LYS A 175 18.93 26.48 -5.49
CA LYS A 175 17.89 27.19 -6.25
C LYS A 175 18.49 28.19 -7.25
N ASN A 176 19.50 28.97 -6.82
CA ASN A 176 20.19 29.91 -7.70
C ASN A 176 20.98 29.22 -8.83
N ASN A 177 21.31 27.95 -8.66
CA ASN A 177 22.02 27.14 -9.65
C ASN A 177 21.09 26.19 -10.42
N HIS A 178 19.77 26.36 -10.32
CA HIS A 178 18.75 25.49 -10.94
C HIS A 178 18.92 23.99 -10.60
N LYS A 179 19.43 23.66 -9.41
CA LYS A 179 19.64 22.29 -8.93
C LYS A 179 18.62 21.90 -7.87
N THR A 180 18.29 20.60 -7.81
CA THR A 180 17.52 20.05 -6.70
C THR A 180 18.41 19.84 -5.49
N VAL A 181 17.84 20.09 -4.31
CA VAL A 181 18.56 19.91 -3.04
C VAL A 181 18.45 18.46 -2.62
N LYS A 182 19.57 17.84 -2.26
CA LYS A 182 19.63 16.44 -1.81
C LYS A 182 20.19 16.35 -0.40
N CYS A 183 19.77 15.33 0.32
CA CYS A 183 20.33 14.97 1.62
C CYS A 183 21.78 14.53 1.45
N ILE A 184 22.68 15.21 2.15
CA ILE A 184 24.11 14.92 2.14
C ILE A 184 24.45 13.49 2.60
N TYR A 185 23.59 12.88 3.43
CA TYR A 185 23.86 11.56 4.01
C TYR A 185 23.38 10.39 3.15
N CYS A 186 22.30 10.58 2.37
CA CYS A 186 21.64 9.46 1.69
C CYS A 186 21.20 9.76 0.25
N ASN A 187 21.52 10.97 -0.23
CA ASN A 187 21.25 11.48 -1.56
C ASN A 187 19.76 11.59 -1.96
N GLN A 188 18.84 11.45 -1.00
CA GLN A 188 17.41 11.66 -1.22
C GLN A 188 17.14 13.15 -1.46
N GLU A 189 16.33 13.50 -2.47
CA GLU A 189 15.88 14.89 -2.67
C GLU A 189 15.17 15.42 -1.40
N TRP A 190 15.59 16.57 -0.88
CA TRP A 190 15.21 17.09 0.43
C TRP A 190 13.73 17.49 0.50
N ASN A 191 13.26 18.19 -0.54
CA ASN A 191 11.89 18.69 -0.63
C ASN A 191 10.98 17.78 -1.47
N LYS A 192 11.55 16.77 -2.15
CA LYS A 192 10.76 15.89 -3.00
C LYS A 192 10.30 14.68 -2.21
N LYS A 193 8.99 14.68 -2.04
CA LYS A 193 8.17 13.58 -1.60
C LYS A 193 8.61 12.26 -2.29
N LYS A 194 9.01 11.25 -1.52
CA LYS A 194 9.18 9.89 -2.04
C LYS A 194 7.80 9.38 -2.46
N ILE A 195 7.53 9.35 -3.76
CA ILE A 195 6.37 8.61 -4.28
C ILE A 195 6.67 7.14 -4.00
N LEU A 196 5.90 6.53 -3.11
CA LEU A 196 5.89 5.08 -2.94
C LEU A 196 5.29 4.47 -4.22
N ASN A 197 6.14 4.20 -5.22
CA ASN A 197 5.81 3.29 -6.31
C ASN A 197 5.83 1.84 -5.79
N SER A 198 4.96 1.55 -4.83
CA SER A 198 4.78 0.21 -4.31
C SER A 198 3.49 -0.34 -4.89
N LYS A 199 3.57 -1.48 -5.59
CA LYS A 199 2.41 -2.24 -6.10
C LYS A 199 1.51 -2.78 -4.96
N TYR A 200 1.88 -2.56 -3.70
CA TYR A 200 1.17 -2.94 -2.49
C TYR A 200 1.52 -1.98 -1.35
N ILE A 201 0.58 -1.65 -0.48
CA ILE A 201 0.82 -0.69 0.62
C ILE A 201 0.71 -1.45 1.92
N ASN A 202 1.74 -1.36 2.77
CA ASN A 202 1.61 -1.82 4.14
C ASN A 202 1.05 -0.70 5.01
N ILE A 203 -0.16 -0.87 5.55
CA ILE A 203 -0.78 0.06 6.50
C ILE A 203 -0.71 -0.42 7.96
N SER A 204 0.12 -1.44 8.26
CA SER A 204 0.48 -1.77 9.65
C SER A 204 1.20 -0.61 10.33
#